data_AF-A0A2I2L2X3-F1
#
_entry.id   AF-A0A2I2L2X3-F1
#
_cell.length_a   1.000
_cell.length_b   1.000
_cell.length_c   1.000
_cell.angle_alpha   90.00
_cell.angle_beta   90.00
_cell.angle_gamma   90.00
#
_symmetry.space_group_name_H-M   'P 1'
#
loop_
_entity.id
_entity.type
_entity.pdbx_description
1 polymer ?
#
loop_
_entity_poly.entity_id
_entity_poly.type
_entity_poly.pdbx_seq_one_letter_code
_entity_poly.pdbx_strand_id
1 'polypeptide(L)'
;MTSGERTREGRGSWPADGRGGTLAPAGDGPGSAGPGRCYGIGAGEAPPAGSTDGDVLAVRSAVTAISRALNWHGGPGTPVPTDGRFTAATRAAVVAFQEKLEPTINRDMYLPASEHSPPGFVNKQTSYALFMPIADRYALKYTVPRGLLRGITTIESNWDPGAVGYWTNSDYGLCQWNTTLPDITTARALDPFWALDSTARMMRERYDSDRWGHNWLYVIAAHNVPTWAAQWAQGQLSAANPDDRPKLDRMNGYVSNVLARVW
;
A
#
# COMPACT_ATOMS: atom_id res chain seq x y z
N MET A 1 -27.46 -25.08 11.39
CA MET A 1 -26.02 -25.29 11.15
C MET A 1 -25.41 -23.94 10.83
N THR A 2 -24.85 -23.28 11.84
CA THR A 2 -24.12 -22.02 11.65
C THR A 2 -22.77 -22.36 11.03
N SER A 3 -22.57 -22.02 9.76
CA SER A 3 -21.24 -22.02 9.16
C SER A 3 -20.42 -20.98 9.90
N GLY A 4 -19.58 -21.44 10.82
CA GLY A 4 -18.51 -20.63 11.37
C GLY A 4 -17.51 -20.36 10.25
N GLU A 5 -17.83 -19.41 9.38
CA GLU A 5 -16.82 -18.73 8.59
C GLU A 5 -15.82 -18.17 9.59
N ARG A 6 -14.68 -18.86 9.69
CA ARG A 6 -13.52 -18.29 10.34
C ARG A 6 -13.16 -17.07 9.51
N THR A 7 -13.59 -15.89 9.95
CA THR A 7 -12.98 -14.63 9.54
C THR A 7 -11.49 -14.80 9.78
N ARG A 8 -10.71 -15.07 8.73
CA ARG A 8 -9.26 -15.10 8.85
C ARG A 8 -8.84 -13.67 9.08
N GLU A 9 -8.27 -13.38 10.25
CA GLU A 9 -7.62 -12.10 10.49
C GLU A 9 -6.48 -11.95 9.48
N GLY A 10 -6.65 -11.03 8.53
CA GLY A 10 -5.58 -10.63 7.64
C GLY A 10 -4.44 -9.98 8.42
N ARG A 11 -3.30 -9.76 7.76
CA ARG A 11 -2.10 -9.25 8.44
C ARG A 11 -2.06 -7.73 8.58
N GLY A 12 -2.90 -7.01 7.83
CA GLY A 12 -2.83 -5.56 7.71
C GLY A 12 -1.54 -5.09 7.05
N SER A 13 -1.25 -3.80 7.14
CA SER A 13 0.06 -3.25 6.78
C SER A 13 1.04 -3.38 7.95
N TRP A 14 2.31 -3.68 7.68
CA TRP A 14 3.40 -3.67 8.69
C TRP A 14 3.07 -4.54 9.92
N PRO A 15 2.89 -5.87 9.76
CA PRO A 15 2.41 -6.74 10.84
C PRO A 15 3.39 -6.76 12.03
N ALA A 16 2.90 -6.42 13.22
CA ALA A 16 3.72 -6.32 14.43
C ALA A 16 4.31 -7.67 14.88
N ASP A 17 3.67 -8.78 14.52
CA ASP A 17 4.04 -10.15 14.90
C ASP A 17 5.11 -10.78 13.99
N GLY A 18 5.54 -10.10 12.94
CA GLY A 18 6.60 -10.58 12.06
C GLY A 18 6.14 -11.57 10.97
N ARG A 19 4.82 -11.80 10.82
CA ARG A 19 4.28 -12.75 9.82
C ARG A 19 4.89 -12.57 8.43
N GLY A 20 5.16 -13.70 7.78
CA GLY A 20 5.76 -13.76 6.44
C GLY A 20 7.27 -13.50 6.39
N GLY A 21 7.93 -13.25 7.53
CA GLY A 21 9.38 -13.01 7.59
C GLY A 21 9.77 -11.53 7.73
N THR A 22 8.88 -10.68 8.22
CA THR A 22 9.24 -9.31 8.65
C THR A 22 9.87 -9.35 10.04
N LEU A 23 10.86 -8.49 10.31
CA LEU A 23 11.71 -8.63 11.49
C LEU A 23 11.86 -7.35 12.28
N ALA A 24 12.07 -7.50 13.59
CA ALA A 24 12.50 -6.41 14.45
C ALA A 24 14.03 -6.28 14.28
N PRO A 25 14.55 -5.09 13.97
CA PRO A 25 15.99 -4.85 13.95
C PRO A 25 16.65 -5.28 15.27
N ALA A 26 17.90 -5.77 15.20
CA ALA A 26 18.61 -6.20 16.40
C ALA A 26 18.84 -5.01 17.36
N GLY A 27 18.45 -5.17 18.63
CA GLY A 27 18.51 -4.13 19.66
C GLY A 27 17.15 -3.66 20.17
N ASP A 28 16.09 -3.90 19.41
CA ASP A 28 14.72 -3.58 19.81
C ASP A 28 14.12 -4.76 20.59
N GLY A 29 14.24 -4.71 21.92
CA GLY A 29 13.56 -5.66 22.80
C GLY A 29 12.03 -5.66 22.57
N PRO A 30 11.31 -6.71 23.03
CA PRO A 30 9.88 -6.92 22.75
C PRO A 30 8.91 -5.84 23.27
N GLY A 31 9.43 -4.78 23.94
CA GLY A 31 8.65 -3.65 24.43
C GLY A 31 9.24 -2.28 24.08
N SER A 32 10.14 -2.18 23.11
CA SER A 32 10.76 -0.89 22.75
C SER A 32 9.99 -0.16 21.66
N ALA A 33 9.88 1.17 21.80
CA ALA A 33 9.37 2.11 20.80
C ALA A 33 10.35 2.25 19.61
N GLY A 34 10.88 1.13 19.12
CA GLY A 34 11.68 1.05 17.90
C GLY A 34 10.81 1.21 16.66
N PRO A 35 11.40 1.28 15.45
CA PRO A 35 10.67 1.52 14.22
C PRO A 35 9.61 0.46 13.90
N GLY A 36 9.60 -0.68 14.59
CA GLY A 36 8.71 -1.79 14.35
C GLY A 36 9.30 -2.80 13.36
N ARG A 37 8.47 -3.71 12.84
CA ARG A 37 8.92 -4.77 11.94
C ARG A 37 9.23 -4.20 10.55
N CYS A 38 10.38 -4.56 9.99
CA CYS A 38 10.90 -4.04 8.72
C CYS A 38 11.11 -5.16 7.69
N TYR A 39 11.15 -4.80 6.41
CA TYR A 39 11.72 -5.61 5.35
C TYR A 39 13.24 -5.40 5.34
N GLY A 40 13.98 -6.29 6.00
CA GLY A 40 15.45 -6.32 5.89
C GLY A 40 16.01 -7.71 5.71
N ILE A 41 15.15 -8.72 5.76
CA ILE A 41 15.47 -10.10 5.47
C ILE A 41 14.27 -10.74 4.79
N GLY A 42 14.53 -11.53 3.76
CA GLY A 42 13.46 -11.97 2.86
C GLY A 42 14.00 -12.61 1.60
N ALA A 43 14.86 -13.61 1.72
CA ALA A 43 14.64 -14.96 1.20
C ALA A 43 15.79 -15.84 1.68
N GLY A 44 15.47 -16.73 2.62
CA GLY A 44 16.43 -17.61 3.26
C GLY A 44 16.19 -17.75 4.76
N GLU A 45 15.52 -16.78 5.38
CA GLU A 45 15.11 -16.91 6.79
C GLU A 45 13.78 -17.64 6.95
N ALA A 46 13.71 -18.41 8.03
CA ALA A 46 12.51 -19.15 8.37
C ALA A 46 11.40 -18.17 8.80
N PRO A 47 10.23 -18.20 8.16
CA PRO A 47 9.11 -17.38 8.61
C PRO A 47 8.69 -17.81 10.03
N PRO A 48 8.17 -16.89 10.87
CA PRO A 48 7.67 -17.25 12.19
C PRO A 48 6.62 -18.36 12.10
N ALA A 49 6.59 -19.23 13.12
CA ALA A 49 5.58 -20.29 13.23
C ALA A 49 4.17 -19.71 13.12
N GLY A 50 3.32 -20.32 12.28
CA GLY A 50 1.98 -19.83 11.98
C GLY A 50 1.87 -18.91 10.75
N SER A 51 2.99 -18.56 10.11
CA SER A 51 2.96 -17.88 8.80
C SER A 51 2.35 -18.78 7.73
N THR A 52 1.46 -18.22 6.92
CA THR A 52 0.84 -18.91 5.78
C THR A 52 1.67 -18.74 4.50
N ASP A 53 1.40 -19.55 3.47
CA ASP A 53 2.01 -19.37 2.15
C ASP A 53 1.70 -17.98 1.55
N GLY A 54 0.52 -17.44 1.86
CA GLY A 54 0.14 -16.08 1.47
C GLY A 54 1.01 -15.02 2.13
N ASP A 55 1.35 -15.18 3.41
CA ASP A 55 2.24 -14.27 4.12
C ASP A 55 3.66 -14.29 3.53
N VAL A 56 4.17 -15.48 3.23
CA VAL A 56 5.49 -15.65 2.61
C VAL A 56 5.52 -15.06 1.20
N LEU A 57 4.46 -15.26 0.41
CA LEU A 57 4.31 -14.66 -0.92
C LEU A 57 4.25 -13.13 -0.85
N ALA A 58 3.51 -12.57 0.12
CA ALA A 58 3.40 -11.14 0.33
C ALA A 58 4.77 -10.50 0.62
N VAL A 59 5.56 -11.11 1.50
CA VAL A 59 6.92 -10.62 1.81
C VAL A 59 7.86 -10.76 0.61
N ARG A 60 7.85 -11.88 -0.11
CA ARG A 60 8.69 -12.03 -1.33
C ARG A 60 8.32 -11.01 -2.41
N SER A 61 7.03 -10.73 -2.56
CA SER A 61 6.56 -9.71 -3.50
C SER A 61 6.96 -8.31 -3.05
N ALA A 62 6.88 -8.00 -1.74
CA ALA A 62 7.38 -6.76 -1.17
C ALA A 62 8.89 -6.56 -1.43
N VAL A 63 9.71 -7.61 -1.27
CA VAL A 63 11.15 -7.56 -1.57
C VAL A 63 11.42 -7.33 -3.06
N THR A 64 10.63 -7.96 -3.93
CA THR A 64 10.68 -7.74 -5.38
C THR A 64 10.35 -6.29 -5.71
N ALA A 65 9.28 -5.76 -5.11
CA ALA A 65 8.82 -4.38 -5.24
C ALA A 65 9.88 -3.37 -4.81
N ILE A 66 10.48 -3.56 -3.63
CA ILE A 66 11.57 -2.73 -3.11
C ILE A 66 12.75 -2.74 -4.09
N SER A 67 13.18 -3.92 -4.55
CA SER A 67 14.32 -4.05 -5.47
C SER A 67 14.04 -3.36 -6.81
N ARG A 68 12.82 -3.46 -7.33
CA ARG A 68 12.39 -2.74 -8.54
C ARG A 68 12.36 -1.23 -8.34
N ALA A 69 11.88 -0.74 -7.19
CA ALA A 69 11.87 0.69 -6.88
C ALA A 69 13.30 1.23 -6.75
N LEU A 70 14.20 0.52 -6.06
CA LEU A 70 15.62 0.88 -5.98
C LEU A 70 16.25 1.01 -7.37
N ASN A 71 15.97 0.07 -8.28
CA ASN A 71 16.42 0.14 -9.67
C ASN A 71 15.80 1.33 -10.43
N TRP A 72 14.52 1.65 -10.19
CA TRP A 72 13.84 2.80 -10.80
C TRP A 72 14.48 4.13 -10.41
N HIS A 73 14.90 4.26 -9.15
CA HIS A 73 15.62 5.43 -8.63
C HIS A 73 17.08 5.52 -9.11
N GLY A 74 17.51 4.65 -10.02
CA GLY A 74 18.86 4.63 -10.58
C GLY A 74 19.87 3.79 -9.79
N GLY A 75 19.46 3.15 -8.69
CA GLY A 75 20.25 2.19 -7.91
C GLY A 75 21.65 2.66 -7.48
N PRO A 76 22.49 1.77 -6.91
CA PRO A 76 23.88 2.06 -6.57
C PRO A 76 24.84 2.00 -7.79
N GLY A 77 24.31 1.98 -9.03
CA GLY A 77 25.09 1.75 -10.27
C GLY A 77 25.11 0.29 -10.75
N THR A 78 24.75 -0.67 -9.90
CA THR A 78 24.57 -2.09 -10.25
C THR A 78 23.10 -2.48 -10.05
N PRO A 79 22.45 -3.18 -11.01
CA PRO A 79 21.07 -3.62 -10.85
C PRO A 79 20.88 -4.55 -9.64
N VAL A 80 19.89 -4.23 -8.80
CA VAL A 80 19.47 -5.09 -7.69
C VAL A 80 18.60 -6.23 -8.26
N PRO A 81 18.87 -7.51 -7.93
CA PRO A 81 18.03 -8.62 -8.34
C PRO A 81 16.57 -8.47 -7.88
N THR A 82 15.62 -8.82 -8.74
CA THR A 82 14.18 -8.72 -8.48
C THR A 82 13.53 -10.11 -8.37
N ASP A 83 14.18 -11.02 -7.66
CA ASP A 83 13.82 -12.43 -7.51
C ASP A 83 13.08 -12.73 -6.19
N GLY A 84 12.67 -11.66 -5.48
CA GLY A 84 12.04 -11.74 -4.17
C GLY A 84 12.99 -12.17 -3.06
N ARG A 85 14.31 -12.03 -3.26
CA ARG A 85 15.34 -12.33 -2.27
C ARG A 85 16.03 -11.08 -1.72
N PHE A 86 15.96 -10.90 -0.41
CA PHE A 86 16.62 -9.81 0.30
C PHE A 86 18.04 -10.25 0.62
N THR A 87 18.95 -9.92 -0.30
CA THR A 87 20.36 -10.32 -0.24
C THR A 87 21.22 -9.19 0.33
N ALA A 88 22.51 -9.45 0.54
CA ALA A 88 23.48 -8.40 0.87
C ALA A 88 23.50 -7.27 -0.19
N ALA A 89 23.26 -7.59 -1.47
CA ALA A 89 23.16 -6.60 -2.53
C ALA A 89 21.92 -5.71 -2.37
N THR A 90 20.76 -6.31 -2.07
CA THR A 90 19.53 -5.56 -1.77
C THR A 90 19.74 -4.64 -0.57
N ARG A 91 20.35 -5.16 0.50
CA ARG A 91 20.66 -4.40 1.72
C ARG A 91 21.57 -3.20 1.43
N ALA A 92 22.65 -3.41 0.69
CA ALA A 92 23.58 -2.34 0.33
C ALA A 92 22.90 -1.26 -0.54
N ALA A 93 22.01 -1.66 -1.45
CA ALA A 93 21.24 -0.72 -2.26
C ALA A 93 20.24 0.09 -1.42
N VAL A 94 19.58 -0.53 -0.42
CA VAL A 94 18.72 0.17 0.55
C VAL A 94 19.52 1.21 1.33
N VAL A 95 20.69 0.85 1.87
CA VAL A 95 21.58 1.80 2.58
C VAL A 95 21.95 2.95 1.65
N ALA A 96 22.40 2.67 0.44
CA ALA A 96 22.78 3.71 -0.52
C ALA A 96 21.61 4.64 -0.87
N PHE A 97 20.39 4.12 -1.00
CA PHE A 97 19.18 4.91 -1.22
C PHE A 97 18.86 5.80 0.00
N GLN A 98 18.88 5.21 1.20
CA GLN A 98 18.63 5.90 2.48
C GLN A 98 19.61 7.05 2.73
N GLU A 99 20.87 6.90 2.33
CA GLU A 99 21.90 7.93 2.52
C GLU A 99 21.83 9.03 1.45
N LYS A 100 21.57 8.66 0.18
CA LYS A 100 21.76 9.59 -0.96
C LYS A 100 20.49 10.23 -1.47
N LEU A 101 19.38 9.49 -1.52
CA LEU A 101 18.15 9.91 -2.20
C LEU A 101 17.02 10.17 -1.23
N GLU A 102 16.84 9.30 -0.22
CA GLU A 102 15.75 9.41 0.75
C GLU A 102 15.69 10.78 1.45
N PRO A 103 16.80 11.42 1.90
CA PRO A 103 16.70 12.71 2.59
C PRO A 103 16.16 13.81 1.67
N THR A 104 16.54 13.78 0.39
CA THR A 104 16.06 14.73 -0.63
C THR A 104 14.58 14.48 -0.93
N ILE A 105 14.19 13.22 -1.16
CA ILE A 105 12.79 12.86 -1.42
C ILE A 105 11.92 13.22 -0.22
N ASN A 106 12.34 12.92 1.00
CA ASN A 106 11.59 13.22 2.21
C ASN A 106 11.34 14.72 2.37
N ARG A 107 12.36 15.54 2.12
CA ARG A 107 12.23 17.00 2.11
C ARG A 107 11.24 17.47 1.03
N ASP A 108 11.40 16.99 -0.20
CA ASP A 108 10.64 17.47 -1.36
C ASP A 108 9.18 16.99 -1.34
N MET A 109 8.91 15.87 -0.66
CA MET A 109 7.58 15.27 -0.49
C MET A 109 6.93 15.58 0.87
N TYR A 110 7.54 16.46 1.69
CA TYR A 110 7.05 16.83 3.02
C TYR A 110 6.76 15.63 3.94
N LEU A 111 7.59 14.60 3.85
CA LEU A 111 7.41 13.37 4.63
C LEU A 111 7.74 13.63 6.11
N PRO A 112 6.83 13.35 7.06
CA PRO A 112 7.11 13.53 8.47
C PRO A 112 8.24 12.58 8.92
N ALA A 113 9.27 13.12 9.56
CA ALA A 113 10.45 12.40 10.05
C ALA A 113 10.19 11.57 11.32
N SER A 114 8.94 11.20 11.61
CA SER A 114 8.57 10.61 12.91
C SER A 114 8.88 9.12 13.05
N GLU A 115 9.21 8.43 11.96
CA GLU A 115 9.54 7.01 11.96
C GLU A 115 10.83 6.84 11.13
N HIS A 116 11.91 6.37 11.74
CA HIS A 116 13.18 6.18 11.02
C HIS A 116 13.39 4.73 10.62
N SER A 117 13.57 4.47 9.33
CA SER A 117 13.97 3.12 8.89
C SER A 117 15.44 2.89 9.24
N PRO A 118 15.80 1.80 9.93
CA PRO A 118 17.20 1.51 10.21
C PRO A 118 18.00 1.30 8.92
N PRO A 119 19.32 1.58 8.92
CA PRO A 119 20.16 1.39 7.76
C PRO A 119 20.08 -0.03 7.19
N GLY A 120 19.70 -0.13 5.91
CA GLY A 120 19.58 -1.40 5.18
C GLY A 120 18.28 -2.16 5.44
N PHE A 121 17.33 -1.57 6.16
CA PHE A 121 15.99 -2.09 6.38
C PHE A 121 14.96 -1.14 5.78
N VAL A 122 13.88 -1.67 5.21
CA VAL A 122 12.77 -0.87 4.69
C VAL A 122 11.59 -0.97 5.66
N ASN A 123 11.25 0.16 6.26
CA ASN A 123 9.99 0.39 6.96
C ASN A 123 9.21 1.50 6.24
N LYS A 124 8.15 2.01 6.86
CA LYS A 124 7.29 3.07 6.42
C LYS A 124 8.06 4.21 5.78
N GLN A 125 9.00 4.87 6.47
CA GLN A 125 9.72 6.01 5.90
C GLN A 125 10.41 5.71 4.57
N THR A 126 11.25 4.67 4.52
CA THR A 126 11.92 4.28 3.27
C THR A 126 10.91 3.82 2.21
N SER A 127 9.84 3.14 2.61
CA SER A 127 8.78 2.72 1.68
C SER A 127 8.05 3.91 1.05
N TYR A 128 7.71 4.92 1.84
CA TYR A 128 7.14 6.18 1.35
C TYR A 128 8.10 6.84 0.34
N ALA A 129 9.38 6.98 0.69
CA ALA A 129 10.38 7.57 -0.20
C ALA A 129 10.58 6.76 -1.50
N LEU A 130 10.51 5.42 -1.42
CA LEU A 130 10.61 4.55 -2.60
C LEU A 130 9.42 4.72 -3.55
N PHE A 131 8.19 4.76 -3.02
CA PHE A 131 6.99 4.60 -3.84
C PHE A 131 6.21 5.89 -4.11
N MET A 132 6.33 6.94 -3.29
CA MET A 132 5.62 8.20 -3.53
C MET A 132 6.00 8.88 -4.87
N PRO A 133 7.28 8.99 -5.25
CA PRO A 133 7.64 9.54 -6.56
C PRO A 133 7.06 8.73 -7.73
N ILE A 134 6.90 7.42 -7.57
CA ILE A 134 6.29 6.52 -8.56
C ILE A 134 4.77 6.77 -8.62
N ALA A 135 4.11 6.94 -7.48
CA ALA A 135 2.70 7.33 -7.42
C ALA A 135 2.48 8.67 -8.11
N ASP A 136 3.30 9.69 -7.82
CA ASP A 136 3.24 11.00 -8.46
C ASP A 136 3.36 10.91 -9.98
N ARG A 137 4.29 10.09 -10.49
CA ARG A 137 4.43 9.84 -11.93
C ARG A 137 3.13 9.33 -12.55
N TYR A 138 2.47 8.36 -11.92
CA TYR A 138 1.21 7.81 -12.45
C TYR A 138 0.03 8.76 -12.29
N ALA A 139 -0.04 9.49 -11.18
CA ALA A 139 -1.03 10.54 -11.00
C ALA A 139 -0.91 11.62 -12.10
N LEU A 140 0.31 12.07 -12.39
CA LEU A 140 0.58 13.01 -13.48
C LEU A 140 0.24 12.43 -14.85
N LYS A 141 0.63 11.16 -15.12
CA LYS A 141 0.33 10.46 -16.38
C LYS A 141 -1.17 10.48 -16.71
N TYR A 142 -2.03 10.31 -15.71
CA TYR A 142 -3.49 10.28 -15.90
C TYR A 142 -4.20 11.56 -15.46
N THR A 143 -3.49 12.66 -15.21
CA THR A 143 -4.11 13.92 -14.76
C THR A 143 -5.01 13.75 -13.52
N VAL A 144 -4.58 12.90 -12.58
CA VAL A 144 -5.17 12.74 -11.26
C VAL A 144 -4.44 13.67 -10.29
N PRO A 145 -5.14 14.41 -9.41
CA PRO A 145 -4.47 15.19 -8.38
C PRO A 145 -3.58 14.29 -7.51
N ARG A 146 -2.28 14.60 -7.46
CA ARG A 146 -1.24 13.76 -6.81
C ARG A 146 -1.61 13.35 -5.39
N GLY A 147 -2.08 14.30 -4.59
CA GLY A 147 -2.52 14.07 -3.22
C GLY A 147 -3.61 13.01 -3.10
N LEU A 148 -4.49 12.82 -4.08
CA LEU A 148 -5.55 11.81 -4.01
C LEU A 148 -5.02 10.38 -4.12
N LEU A 149 -4.11 10.13 -5.07
CA LEU A 149 -3.50 8.81 -5.21
C LEU A 149 -2.61 8.49 -3.99
N ARG A 150 -1.89 9.49 -3.47
CA ARG A 150 -1.13 9.37 -2.23
C ARG A 150 -2.04 9.04 -1.04
N GLY A 151 -3.16 9.76 -0.91
CA GLY A 151 -4.13 9.59 0.16
C GLY A 151 -4.78 8.21 0.16
N ILE A 152 -5.20 7.72 -1.01
CA ILE A 152 -5.71 6.34 -1.18
C ILE A 152 -4.63 5.34 -0.76
N THR A 153 -3.45 5.42 -1.35
CA THR A 153 -2.34 4.49 -1.05
C THR A 153 -1.98 4.48 0.44
N THR A 154 -2.04 5.64 1.09
CA THR A 154 -1.79 5.78 2.52
C THR A 154 -2.84 5.08 3.37
N ILE A 155 -4.13 5.23 3.05
CA ILE A 155 -5.22 4.57 3.79
C ILE A 155 -5.22 3.06 3.56
N GLU A 156 -4.97 2.64 2.32
CA GLU A 156 -5.08 1.25 1.92
C GLU A 156 -3.97 0.38 2.51
N SER A 157 -2.73 0.84 2.48
CA SER A 157 -1.59 0.00 2.86
C SER A 157 -0.62 0.68 3.81
N ASN A 158 -0.81 1.95 4.13
CA ASN A 158 0.21 2.77 4.76
C ASN A 158 1.58 2.61 4.07
N TRP A 159 1.54 2.52 2.73
CA TRP A 159 2.67 2.29 1.84
C TRP A 159 3.44 0.99 2.08
N ASP A 160 2.81 -0.05 2.64
CA ASP A 160 3.37 -1.40 2.69
C ASP A 160 3.14 -2.11 1.34
N PRO A 161 4.17 -2.36 0.52
CA PRO A 161 4.01 -3.04 -0.77
C PRO A 161 3.58 -4.50 -0.62
N GLY A 162 3.71 -5.09 0.57
CA GLY A 162 3.23 -6.43 0.87
C GLY A 162 1.86 -6.47 1.55
N ALA A 163 1.18 -5.36 1.78
CA ALA A 163 -0.03 -5.33 2.61
C ALA A 163 -1.06 -6.41 2.18
N VAL A 164 -1.71 -7.04 3.17
CA VAL A 164 -2.82 -7.99 2.94
C VAL A 164 -4.01 -7.55 3.79
N GLY A 165 -5.18 -7.42 3.16
CA GLY A 165 -6.39 -6.89 3.75
C GLY A 165 -6.81 -7.61 5.03
N TYR A 166 -7.15 -6.84 6.06
CA TYR A 166 -7.44 -7.34 7.41
C TYR A 166 -8.73 -8.18 7.48
N TRP A 167 -9.76 -7.75 6.75
CA TRP A 167 -11.09 -8.36 6.76
C TRP A 167 -11.29 -9.36 5.63
N THR A 168 -10.59 -9.15 4.52
CA THR A 168 -10.60 -10.03 3.38
C THR A 168 -9.15 -10.32 2.98
N ASN A 169 -8.76 -11.59 3.01
CA ASN A 169 -7.48 -12.03 2.45
C ASN A 169 -7.53 -12.05 0.90
N SER A 170 -8.21 -11.07 0.31
CA SER A 170 -8.28 -10.85 -1.13
C SER A 170 -7.81 -9.46 -1.55
N ASP A 171 -7.64 -8.52 -0.62
CA ASP A 171 -7.06 -7.20 -0.92
C ASP A 171 -5.54 -7.21 -0.71
N TYR A 172 -4.76 -6.77 -1.71
CA TYR A 172 -3.31 -6.85 -1.66
C TYR A 172 -2.58 -5.58 -2.11
N GLY A 173 -1.39 -5.40 -1.54
CA GLY A 173 -0.40 -4.41 -1.96
C GLY A 173 -0.78 -2.97 -1.67
N LEU A 174 -0.07 -2.05 -2.33
CA LEU A 174 -0.12 -0.61 -2.05
C LEU A 174 -1.53 -0.01 -2.10
N CYS A 175 -2.33 -0.44 -3.06
CA CYS A 175 -3.67 0.10 -3.31
C CYS A 175 -4.79 -0.88 -2.95
N GLN A 176 -4.47 -1.97 -2.24
CA GLN A 176 -5.43 -2.99 -1.77
C GLN A 176 -6.36 -3.49 -2.89
N TRP A 177 -5.77 -3.93 -4.00
CA TRP A 177 -6.54 -4.46 -5.12
C TRP A 177 -7.13 -5.83 -4.77
N ASN A 178 -8.45 -5.97 -4.96
CA ASN A 178 -9.19 -7.18 -4.61
C ASN A 178 -9.05 -8.28 -5.68
N THR A 179 -8.52 -9.44 -5.32
CA THR A 179 -8.29 -10.59 -6.21
C THR A 179 -9.54 -11.43 -6.49
N THR A 180 -10.69 -11.09 -5.90
CA THR A 180 -11.98 -11.67 -6.32
C THR A 180 -12.52 -11.02 -7.60
N LEU A 181 -11.98 -9.86 -7.99
CA LEU A 181 -12.31 -9.23 -9.26
C LEU A 181 -11.69 -9.99 -10.43
N PRO A 182 -12.39 -10.07 -11.58
CA PRO A 182 -11.86 -10.73 -12.76
C PRO A 182 -10.54 -10.06 -13.19
N ASP A 183 -9.60 -10.87 -13.67
CA ASP A 183 -8.30 -10.46 -14.19
C ASP A 183 -7.31 -9.86 -13.17
N ILE A 184 -7.66 -9.81 -11.88
CA ILE A 184 -6.76 -9.36 -10.82
C ILE A 184 -6.11 -10.58 -10.14
N THR A 185 -4.84 -10.79 -10.42
CA THR A 185 -4.04 -11.82 -9.74
C THR A 185 -3.33 -11.24 -8.53
N THR A 186 -3.02 -12.07 -7.54
CA THR A 186 -2.21 -11.66 -6.37
C THR A 186 -0.87 -11.05 -6.79
N ALA A 187 -0.23 -11.60 -7.83
CA ALA A 187 1.03 -11.09 -8.37
C ALA A 187 0.89 -9.67 -8.95
N ARG A 188 -0.24 -9.35 -9.61
CA ARG A 188 -0.54 -7.99 -10.09
C ARG A 188 -0.78 -7.05 -8.91
N ALA A 189 -1.66 -7.44 -7.99
CA ALA A 189 -2.02 -6.62 -6.84
C ALA A 189 -0.83 -6.28 -5.94
N LEU A 190 0.13 -7.21 -5.78
CA LEU A 190 1.39 -7.00 -5.06
C LEU A 190 2.50 -6.34 -5.88
N ASP A 191 2.30 -6.00 -7.16
CA ASP A 191 3.23 -5.19 -7.95
C ASP A 191 2.89 -3.70 -7.80
N PRO A 192 3.70 -2.89 -7.09
CA PRO A 192 3.46 -1.46 -6.92
C PRO A 192 3.29 -0.69 -8.23
N PHE A 193 4.05 -1.05 -9.26
CA PHE A 193 3.99 -0.31 -10.53
C PHE A 193 2.65 -0.54 -11.22
N TRP A 194 2.16 -1.78 -11.20
CA TRP A 194 0.86 -2.12 -11.73
C TRP A 194 -0.26 -1.54 -10.85
N ALA A 195 -0.17 -1.68 -9.53
CA ALA A 195 -1.19 -1.22 -8.60
C ALA A 195 -1.40 0.29 -8.69
N LEU A 196 -0.32 1.08 -8.66
CA LEU A 196 -0.38 2.55 -8.76
C LEU A 196 -0.85 3.01 -10.15
N ASP A 197 -0.34 2.41 -11.24
CA ASP A 197 -0.78 2.72 -12.61
C ASP A 197 -2.28 2.42 -12.80
N SER A 198 -2.72 1.25 -12.34
CA SER A 198 -4.11 0.79 -12.48
C SER A 198 -5.06 1.63 -11.63
N THR A 199 -4.68 1.97 -10.39
CA THR A 199 -5.50 2.83 -9.53
C THR A 199 -5.61 4.24 -10.12
N ALA A 200 -4.51 4.84 -10.54
CA ALA A 200 -4.53 6.16 -11.17
C ALA A 200 -5.36 6.18 -12.46
N ARG A 201 -5.21 5.15 -13.31
CA ARG A 201 -6.03 4.99 -14.52
C ARG A 201 -7.51 4.87 -14.18
N MET A 202 -7.88 3.98 -13.26
CA MET A 202 -9.27 3.77 -12.85
C MET A 202 -9.89 5.03 -12.24
N MET A 203 -9.12 5.79 -11.46
CA MET A 203 -9.56 7.07 -10.93
C MET A 203 -9.90 8.06 -12.04
N ARG A 204 -9.04 8.18 -13.06
CA ARG A 204 -9.27 9.03 -14.22
C ARG A 204 -10.48 8.58 -15.02
N GLU A 205 -10.58 7.29 -15.36
CA GLU A 205 -11.72 6.71 -16.09
C GLU A 205 -13.05 6.97 -15.39
N ARG A 206 -13.09 6.85 -14.05
CA ARG A 206 -14.28 7.19 -13.27
C ARG A 206 -14.55 8.69 -13.30
N TYR A 207 -13.54 9.53 -13.11
CA TYR A 207 -13.74 10.98 -13.14
C TYR A 207 -14.19 11.48 -14.54
N ASP A 208 -13.77 10.83 -15.63
CA ASP A 208 -14.23 11.12 -17.00
C ASP A 208 -15.65 10.66 -17.31
N SER A 209 -16.19 9.70 -16.55
CA SER A 209 -17.52 9.16 -16.81
C SER A 209 -18.60 10.02 -16.14
N ASP A 210 -19.62 10.40 -16.91
CA ASP A 210 -20.81 11.14 -16.43
C ASP A 210 -21.49 10.50 -15.22
N ARG A 211 -21.35 9.18 -15.06
CA ARG A 211 -21.85 8.42 -13.91
C ARG A 211 -21.39 9.01 -12.57
N TRP A 212 -20.22 9.63 -12.56
CA TRP A 212 -19.57 10.17 -11.36
C TRP A 212 -19.61 11.70 -11.31
N GLY A 213 -20.34 12.33 -12.24
CA GLY A 213 -20.57 13.79 -12.27
C GLY A 213 -19.30 14.63 -12.28
N HIS A 214 -18.18 14.09 -12.82
CA HIS A 214 -16.85 14.69 -12.74
C HIS A 214 -16.52 15.20 -11.33
N ASN A 215 -16.70 14.34 -10.32
CA ASN A 215 -16.46 14.66 -8.92
C ASN A 215 -15.54 13.63 -8.24
N TRP A 216 -14.36 14.11 -7.81
CA TRP A 216 -13.36 13.28 -7.14
C TRP A 216 -13.85 12.62 -5.85
N LEU A 217 -14.83 13.21 -5.14
CA LEU A 217 -15.37 12.61 -3.91
C LEU A 217 -16.00 11.24 -4.18
N TYR A 218 -16.77 11.11 -5.26
CA TYR A 218 -17.38 9.84 -5.63
C TYR A 218 -16.34 8.85 -6.17
N VAL A 219 -15.33 9.34 -6.89
CA VAL A 219 -14.22 8.51 -7.39
C VAL A 219 -13.43 7.88 -6.23
N ILE A 220 -13.13 8.67 -5.19
CA ILE A 220 -12.47 8.21 -3.96
C ILE A 220 -13.37 7.18 -3.27
N ALA A 221 -14.65 7.50 -3.04
CA ALA A 221 -15.59 6.56 -2.41
C ALA A 221 -15.70 5.23 -3.18
N ALA A 222 -15.62 5.29 -4.52
CA ALA A 222 -15.71 4.12 -5.39
C ALA A 222 -14.49 3.20 -5.31
N HIS A 223 -13.37 3.66 -4.75
CA HIS A 223 -12.23 2.77 -4.47
C HIS A 223 -12.57 1.79 -3.34
N ASN A 224 -13.24 2.25 -2.28
CA ASN A 224 -13.65 1.41 -1.16
C ASN A 224 -14.92 0.59 -1.46
N VAL A 225 -16.00 1.24 -1.92
CA VAL A 225 -17.29 0.57 -2.17
C VAL A 225 -17.91 1.07 -3.49
N PRO A 226 -17.53 0.50 -4.66
CA PRO A 226 -17.92 1.01 -5.97
C PRO A 226 -19.43 1.06 -6.18
N THR A 227 -20.16 0.05 -5.67
CA THR A 227 -21.62 -0.01 -5.83
C THR A 227 -22.33 1.13 -5.11
N TRP A 228 -22.00 1.36 -3.82
CA TRP A 228 -22.64 2.43 -3.05
C TRP A 228 -22.21 3.82 -3.52
N ALA A 229 -20.95 3.98 -3.91
CA ALA A 229 -20.46 5.23 -4.45
C ALA A 229 -21.20 5.63 -5.73
N ALA A 230 -21.52 4.65 -6.59
CA ALA A 230 -22.32 4.91 -7.77
C ALA A 230 -23.77 5.29 -7.45
N GLN A 231 -24.40 4.60 -6.50
CA GLN A 231 -25.74 4.96 -6.02
C GLN A 231 -25.75 6.38 -5.44
N TRP A 232 -24.70 6.74 -4.70
CA TRP A 232 -24.52 8.09 -4.16
C TRP A 232 -24.38 9.14 -5.27
N ALA A 233 -23.50 8.89 -6.24
CA ALA A 233 -23.27 9.80 -7.37
C ALA A 233 -24.54 10.03 -8.22
N GLN A 234 -25.43 9.03 -8.27
CA GLN A 234 -26.70 9.06 -9.00
C GLN A 234 -27.87 9.58 -8.17
N GLY A 235 -27.64 10.06 -6.95
CA GLY A 235 -28.70 10.59 -6.07
C GLY A 235 -29.67 9.53 -5.54
N GLN A 236 -29.29 8.25 -5.58
CA GLN A 236 -30.13 7.12 -5.12
C GLN A 236 -30.01 6.87 -3.61
N LEU A 237 -29.02 7.48 -2.95
CA LEU A 237 -28.85 7.42 -1.49
C LEU A 237 -29.23 8.76 -0.88
N SER A 238 -30.02 8.73 0.19
CA SER A 238 -30.46 9.94 0.90
C SER A 238 -30.13 9.90 2.37
N ALA A 239 -29.56 10.98 2.91
CA ALA A 239 -29.32 11.10 4.36
C ALA A 239 -30.62 11.14 5.19
N ALA A 240 -31.76 11.43 4.55
CA ALA A 240 -33.07 11.38 5.20
C ALA A 240 -33.60 9.93 5.32
N ASN A 241 -33.04 8.98 4.57
CA ASN A 241 -33.38 7.57 4.68
C ASN A 241 -32.46 6.89 5.71
N PRO A 242 -32.99 6.37 6.83
CA PRO A 242 -32.20 5.68 7.85
C PRO A 242 -31.37 4.50 7.31
N ASP A 243 -31.84 3.81 6.27
CA ASP A 243 -31.16 2.64 5.69
C ASP A 243 -29.93 3.02 4.83
N ASP A 244 -29.91 4.26 4.33
CA ASP A 244 -28.80 4.76 3.50
C ASP A 244 -27.72 5.45 4.33
N ARG A 245 -28.09 5.94 5.52
CA ARG A 245 -27.18 6.67 6.39
C ARG A 245 -25.89 5.90 6.72
N PRO A 246 -25.91 4.61 7.09
CA PRO A 246 -24.67 3.85 7.33
C PRO A 246 -23.77 3.74 6.09
N LYS A 247 -24.36 3.66 4.88
CA LYS A 247 -23.60 3.60 3.62
C LYS A 247 -22.90 4.94 3.37
N LEU A 248 -23.65 6.03 3.51
CA LEU A 248 -23.14 7.40 3.38
C LEU A 248 -22.05 7.70 4.41
N ASP A 249 -22.24 7.30 5.67
CA ASP A 249 -21.26 7.49 6.74
C ASP A 249 -19.96 6.74 6.45
N ARG A 250 -20.04 5.49 5.97
CA ARG A 250 -18.85 4.73 5.55
C ARG A 250 -18.09 5.42 4.41
N MET A 251 -18.81 5.87 3.37
CA MET A 251 -18.18 6.53 2.22
C MET A 251 -17.58 7.88 2.60
N ASN A 252 -18.31 8.71 3.35
CA ASN A 252 -17.83 9.99 3.85
C ASN A 252 -16.63 9.82 4.78
N GLY A 253 -16.65 8.81 5.66
CA GLY A 253 -15.53 8.48 6.53
C GLY A 253 -14.27 8.12 5.73
N TYR A 254 -14.41 7.30 4.69
CA TYR A 254 -13.29 6.95 3.81
C TYR A 254 -12.76 8.17 3.03
N VAL A 255 -13.65 8.95 2.41
CA VAL A 255 -13.30 10.16 1.66
C VAL A 255 -12.57 11.16 2.56
N SER A 256 -13.10 11.43 3.76
CA SER A 256 -12.48 12.36 4.72
C SER A 256 -11.09 11.89 5.13
N ASN A 257 -10.92 10.58 5.34
CA ASN A 257 -9.63 10.00 5.68
C ASN A 257 -8.59 10.11 4.57
N VAL A 258 -9.00 9.92 3.31
CA VAL A 258 -8.13 10.16 2.14
C VAL A 258 -7.76 11.63 2.04
N LEU A 259 -8.74 12.54 2.16
CA LEU A 259 -8.52 13.98 2.05
C LEU A 259 -7.61 14.53 3.16
N ALA A 260 -7.64 13.94 4.36
CA ALA A 260 -6.73 14.28 5.45
C ALA A 260 -5.26 13.90 5.17
N ARG A 261 -4.98 13.17 4.08
CA ARG A 261 -3.66 12.60 3.73
C ARG A 261 -3.18 13.01 2.32
N VAL A 262 -3.70 14.12 1.78
CA VAL A 262 -3.39 14.61 0.43
C VAL A 262 -2.14 15.49 0.32
N TRP A 263 -1.26 15.41 1.32
CA TRP A 263 0.00 16.17 1.38
C TRP A 263 1.01 15.71 0.31
#